data_AF-N8XH09-F1
#
_entry.id   AF-N8XH09-F1
#
_cell.length_a   1.000
_cell.length_b   1.000
_cell.length_c   1.000
_cell.angle_alpha   90.00
_cell.angle_beta   90.00
_cell.angle_gamma   90.00
#
_symmetry.space_group_name_H-M   'P 1'
#
loop_
_entity.id
_entity.type
_entity.pdbx_description
1 polymer ?
#
loop_
_entity_poly.entity_id
_entity_poly.type
_entity_poly.pdbx_seq_one_letter_code
_entity_poly.pdbx_strand_id
1 'polypeptide(L)'
;MADKRLTKVATKLLEGYLIDQWSDFENFEFLNDVEFLDQLNNHISFLGKKCIQTPCGGGYFLIYLDIESDPEIKKVITKQFEENVSKMEPLVDWLRLFRKAGGRNEPLIGGDRITSGEILVEVEKSKHVQKGLKELSAKLGKTASTVKDQINGVIQFLVQREYLVPVGVVGTEFLATSRWSIFYDEAEYLAEHNAIDITQTDDVEQGKLL
;
A
#
# COMPACT_ATOMS: atom_id res chain seq x y z
N MET A 1 -21.83 24.51 -3.70
CA MET A 1 -21.82 23.04 -3.87
C MET A 1 -20.40 22.49 -4.05
N ALA A 2 -19.53 23.13 -4.85
CA ALA A 2 -18.11 22.75 -5.01
C ALA A 2 -17.33 22.70 -3.69
N ASP A 3 -17.54 23.69 -2.81
CA ASP A 3 -16.82 23.82 -1.52
C ASP A 3 -16.96 22.58 -0.61
N LYS A 4 -18.20 22.08 -0.42
CA LYS A 4 -18.46 20.91 0.44
C LYS A 4 -17.82 19.61 -0.08
N ARG A 5 -17.74 19.44 -1.40
CA ARG A 5 -17.11 18.25 -2.00
C ARG A 5 -15.59 18.34 -1.93
N LEU A 6 -15.03 19.52 -2.18
CA LEU A 6 -13.61 19.79 -1.98
C LEU A 6 -13.18 19.51 -0.53
N THR A 7 -13.94 19.99 0.46
CA THR A 7 -13.68 19.66 1.87
C THR A 7 -13.72 18.15 2.12
N LYS A 8 -14.72 17.43 1.59
CA LYS A 8 -14.84 15.97 1.76
C LYS A 8 -13.62 15.21 1.21
N VAL A 9 -13.18 15.57 0.01
CA VAL A 9 -12.01 14.98 -0.65
C VAL A 9 -10.73 15.32 0.13
N ALA A 10 -10.56 16.58 0.52
CA ALA A 10 -9.42 17.01 1.33
C ALA A 10 -9.35 16.26 2.68
N THR A 11 -10.47 16.09 3.38
CA THR A 11 -10.51 15.36 4.65
C THR A 11 -10.07 13.91 4.49
N LYS A 12 -10.62 13.19 3.52
CA LYS A 12 -10.20 11.80 3.23
C LYS A 12 -8.69 11.69 2.97
N LEU A 13 -8.19 12.56 2.11
CA LEU A 13 -6.78 12.63 1.75
C LEU A 13 -5.88 12.93 2.96
N LEU A 14 -6.30 13.85 3.84
CA LEU A 14 -5.59 14.20 5.07
C LEU A 14 -5.57 13.05 6.10
N GLU A 15 -6.57 12.18 6.07
CA GLU A 15 -6.63 10.93 6.86
C GLU A 15 -5.72 9.82 6.27
N GLY A 16 -5.11 10.04 5.09
CA GLY A 16 -4.25 9.06 4.40
C GLY A 16 -5.00 8.08 3.50
N TYR A 17 -6.30 8.32 3.26
CA TYR A 17 -7.12 7.51 2.37
C TYR A 17 -6.65 7.63 0.92
N LEU A 18 -6.59 6.51 0.19
CA LEU A 18 -6.37 6.50 -1.25
C LEU A 18 -7.71 6.68 -1.96
N ILE A 19 -7.85 7.75 -2.74
CA ILE A 19 -9.00 7.93 -3.64
C ILE A 19 -8.72 7.13 -4.91
N ASP A 20 -9.35 5.97 -5.02
CA ASP A 20 -9.08 4.97 -6.06
C ASP A 20 -10.26 4.80 -7.02
N GLN A 21 -9.99 4.55 -8.30
CA GLN A 21 -11.02 4.35 -9.32
C GLN A 21 -11.95 3.16 -9.03
N TRP A 22 -11.51 2.16 -8.26
CA TRP A 22 -12.28 0.95 -7.96
C TRP A 22 -13.06 1.04 -6.64
N SER A 23 -12.57 1.80 -5.66
CA SER A 23 -13.22 1.94 -4.34
C SER A 23 -13.96 3.26 -4.15
N ASP A 24 -13.58 4.31 -4.88
CA ASP A 24 -14.09 5.67 -4.75
C ASP A 24 -14.17 6.41 -6.11
N PHE A 25 -14.78 5.73 -7.09
CA PHE A 25 -14.89 6.20 -8.48
C PHE A 25 -15.41 7.64 -8.60
N GLU A 26 -16.41 8.02 -7.81
CA GLU A 26 -16.97 9.37 -7.88
C GLU A 26 -15.92 10.44 -7.54
N ASN A 27 -15.16 10.29 -6.45
CA ASN A 27 -14.14 11.28 -6.10
C ASN A 27 -12.91 11.20 -7.01
N PHE A 28 -12.59 10.00 -7.52
CA PHE A 28 -11.55 9.82 -8.53
C PHE A 28 -11.84 10.63 -9.80
N GLU A 29 -13.07 10.54 -10.33
CA GLU A 29 -13.49 11.30 -11.52
C GLU A 29 -13.40 12.82 -11.31
N PHE A 30 -13.65 13.31 -10.09
CA PHE A 30 -13.47 14.74 -9.79
C PHE A 30 -11.99 15.15 -9.76
N LEU A 31 -11.10 14.29 -9.31
CA LEU A 31 -9.66 14.58 -9.30
C LEU A 31 -9.01 14.50 -10.68
N ASN A 32 -9.69 13.86 -11.64
CA ASN A 32 -9.31 13.92 -13.05
C ASN A 32 -9.60 15.30 -13.67
N ASP A 33 -10.43 16.14 -13.05
CA ASP A 33 -10.59 17.54 -13.43
C ASP A 33 -9.40 18.36 -12.90
N VAL A 34 -8.60 18.89 -13.83
CA VAL A 34 -7.40 19.68 -13.55
C VAL A 34 -7.72 20.92 -12.71
N GLU A 35 -8.83 21.61 -12.99
CA GLU A 35 -9.21 22.81 -12.23
C GLU A 35 -9.55 22.46 -10.77
N PHE A 36 -10.22 21.32 -10.57
CA PHE A 36 -10.58 20.84 -9.24
C PHE A 36 -9.34 20.38 -8.47
N LEU A 37 -8.44 19.64 -9.11
CA LEU A 37 -7.18 19.18 -8.52
C LEU A 37 -6.30 20.38 -8.11
N ASP A 38 -6.22 21.42 -8.95
CA ASP A 38 -5.48 22.64 -8.65
C ASP A 38 -6.10 23.40 -7.47
N GLN A 39 -7.43 23.53 -7.43
CA GLN A 39 -8.13 24.13 -6.29
C GLN A 39 -7.87 23.38 -4.98
N LEU A 40 -7.93 22.05 -5.02
CA LEU A 40 -7.63 21.19 -3.88
C LEU A 40 -6.18 21.37 -3.41
N ASN A 41 -5.23 21.31 -4.34
CA ASN A 41 -3.80 21.47 -4.04
C ASN A 41 -3.50 22.85 -3.45
N ASN A 42 -4.10 23.91 -3.97
CA ASN A 42 -4.01 25.25 -3.39
C ASN A 42 -4.54 25.27 -1.95
N HIS A 43 -5.66 24.59 -1.69
CA HIS A 43 -6.27 24.55 -0.35
C HIS A 43 -5.43 23.78 0.68
N ILE A 44 -4.66 22.76 0.29
CA ILE A 44 -3.84 21.95 1.22
C ILE A 44 -2.35 22.34 1.24
N SER A 45 -1.91 23.18 0.29
CA SER A 45 -0.51 23.59 0.13
C SER A 45 0.11 24.17 1.40
N PHE A 46 -0.66 24.91 2.20
CA PHE A 46 -0.20 25.52 3.45
C PHE A 46 0.21 24.46 4.50
N LEU A 47 -0.23 23.22 4.35
CA LEU A 47 0.16 22.08 5.19
C LEU A 47 1.46 21.41 4.71
N GLY A 48 2.13 21.96 3.68
CA GLY A 48 3.31 21.34 3.08
C GLY A 48 3.00 20.02 2.37
N LYS A 49 1.75 19.83 1.92
CA LYS A 49 1.28 18.60 1.27
C LYS A 49 0.79 18.89 -0.14
N LYS A 50 0.84 17.86 -0.99
CA LYS A 50 0.28 17.89 -2.34
C LYS A 50 -0.41 16.57 -2.66
N CYS A 51 -1.55 16.66 -3.34
CA CYS A 51 -2.24 15.53 -3.92
C CYS A 51 -1.58 15.17 -5.26
N ILE A 52 -1.15 13.91 -5.37
CA ILE A 52 -0.56 13.35 -6.57
C ILE A 52 -1.30 12.09 -7.00
N GLN A 53 -1.14 11.73 -8.27
CA GLN A 53 -1.70 10.51 -8.84
C GLN A 53 -0.79 9.31 -8.53
N THR A 54 -1.37 8.11 -8.43
CA THR A 54 -0.59 6.88 -8.32
C THR A 54 0.22 6.60 -9.59
N PRO A 55 1.32 5.84 -9.51
CA PRO A 55 2.14 5.51 -10.68
C PRO A 55 1.36 4.90 -11.86
N CYS A 56 0.33 4.10 -11.58
CA CYS A 56 -0.52 3.52 -12.62
C CYS A 56 -1.66 4.44 -13.12
N GLY A 57 -1.81 5.65 -12.57
CA GLY A 57 -2.88 6.58 -12.92
C GLY A 57 -4.24 6.30 -12.27
N GLY A 58 -4.42 5.15 -11.63
CA GLY A 58 -5.73 4.69 -11.15
C GLY A 58 -6.21 5.23 -9.80
N GLY A 59 -5.46 6.13 -9.16
CA GLY A 59 -5.86 6.74 -7.89
C GLY A 59 -5.08 8.00 -7.53
N TYR A 60 -5.44 8.61 -6.41
CA TYR A 60 -4.84 9.84 -5.87
C TYR A 60 -4.62 9.75 -4.37
N PHE A 61 -3.49 10.26 -3.90
CA PHE A 61 -3.09 10.27 -2.49
C PHE A 61 -2.27 11.53 -2.15
N LEU A 62 -2.03 11.79 -0.86
CA LEU A 62 -1.19 12.91 -0.42
C LEU A 62 0.26 12.50 -0.20
N ILE A 63 1.15 13.41 -0.60
CA ILE A 63 2.57 13.40 -0.26
C ILE A 63 2.96 14.69 0.47
N TYR A 64 4.11 14.67 1.14
CA TYR A 64 4.78 15.86 1.63
C TYR A 64 5.61 16.50 0.52
N LEU A 65 5.59 17.83 0.43
CA LEU A 65 6.34 18.61 -0.57
C LEU A 65 7.81 18.80 -0.19
N ASP A 66 8.07 18.96 1.11
CA ASP A 66 9.41 19.17 1.65
C ASP A 66 9.54 18.43 2.99
N ILE A 67 10.53 17.56 3.05
CA ILE A 67 10.85 16.71 4.20
C ILE A 67 12.13 17.20 4.90
N GLU A 68 12.88 18.10 4.26
CA GLU A 68 14.20 18.53 4.71
C GLU A 68 14.17 19.80 5.57
N SER A 69 13.16 20.66 5.38
CA SER A 69 13.06 21.94 6.06
C SER A 69 12.69 21.87 7.55
N ASP A 70 12.13 20.75 8.02
CA ASP A 70 11.75 20.56 9.43
C ASP A 70 12.27 19.22 9.98
N PRO A 71 13.25 19.25 10.91
CA PRO A 71 13.79 18.04 11.54
C PRO A 71 12.75 17.17 12.27
N GLU A 72 11.67 17.75 12.80
CA GLU A 72 10.61 17.00 13.46
C GLU A 72 9.74 16.27 12.43
N ILE A 73 9.45 16.90 11.29
CA ILE A 73 8.77 16.25 10.15
C ILE A 73 9.62 15.10 9.63
N LYS A 74 10.93 15.30 9.47
CA LYS A 74 11.86 14.24 9.05
C LYS A 74 11.81 13.04 9.99
N LYS A 75 11.87 13.28 11.31
CA LYS A 75 11.80 12.22 12.32
C LYS A 75 10.46 11.46 12.29
N VAL A 76 9.34 12.16 12.14
CA VAL A 76 8.01 11.53 12.00
C VAL A 76 7.95 10.68 10.74
N ILE A 77 8.44 11.18 9.62
CA ILE A 77 8.44 10.47 8.34
C ILE A 77 9.35 9.24 8.39
N THR A 78 10.55 9.35 8.96
CA THR A 78 11.45 8.21 9.14
C THR A 78 10.80 7.10 9.97
N LYS A 79 10.14 7.46 11.08
CA LYS A 79 9.41 6.48 11.88
C LYS A 79 8.26 5.83 11.11
N GLN A 80 7.48 6.64 10.38
CA GLN A 80 6.40 6.13 9.52
C GLN A 80 6.93 5.19 8.42
N PHE A 81 8.10 5.51 7.87
CA PHE A 81 8.77 4.69 6.88
C PHE A 81 9.24 3.35 7.45
N GLU A 82 9.93 3.33 8.59
CA GLU A 82 10.34 2.10 9.28
C GLU A 82 9.12 1.21 9.61
N GLU A 83 8.04 1.83 10.11
CA GLU A 83 6.79 1.14 10.33
C GLU A 83 6.19 0.60 9.03
N ASN A 84 6.25 1.35 7.92
CA ASN A 84 5.76 0.90 6.62
C ASN A 84 6.58 -0.25 6.06
N VAL A 85 7.91 -0.21 6.16
CA VAL A 85 8.82 -1.29 5.75
C VAL A 85 8.47 -2.58 6.51
N SER A 86 8.26 -2.51 7.82
CA SER A 86 7.85 -3.68 8.62
C SER A 86 6.49 -4.26 8.16
N LYS A 87 5.62 -3.42 7.60
CA LYS A 87 4.30 -3.80 7.07
C LYS A 87 4.36 -4.28 5.62
N MET A 88 5.48 -4.10 4.91
CA MET A 88 5.68 -4.59 3.54
C MET A 88 5.98 -6.09 3.49
N GLU A 89 6.67 -6.64 4.48
CA GLU A 89 7.04 -8.07 4.49
C GLU A 89 5.81 -9.00 4.35
N PRO A 90 4.70 -8.80 5.10
CA PRO A 90 3.48 -9.58 4.89
C PRO A 90 2.87 -9.44 3.48
N LEU A 91 3.02 -8.28 2.83
CA LEU A 91 2.51 -8.05 1.48
C LEU A 91 3.36 -8.79 0.44
N VAL A 92 4.68 -8.78 0.59
CA VAL A 92 5.59 -9.55 -0.25
C VAL A 92 5.32 -11.05 -0.11
N ASP A 93 5.16 -11.53 1.11
CA ASP A 93 4.84 -12.95 1.37
C ASP A 93 3.48 -13.33 0.78
N TRP A 94 2.48 -12.45 0.90
CA TRP A 94 1.20 -12.62 0.23
C TRP A 94 1.36 -12.73 -1.30
N LEU A 95 2.06 -11.80 -1.94
CA LEU A 95 2.25 -11.82 -3.40
C LEU A 95 2.97 -13.09 -3.86
N ARG A 96 3.98 -13.57 -3.12
CA ARG A 96 4.68 -14.83 -3.39
C ARG A 96 3.74 -16.02 -3.26
N LEU A 97 2.90 -16.06 -2.23
CA LEU A 97 1.90 -17.11 -2.04
C LEU A 97 0.84 -17.07 -3.15
N PHE A 98 0.34 -15.87 -3.48
CA PHE A 98 -0.66 -15.67 -4.52
C PHE A 98 -0.14 -16.10 -5.89
N ARG A 99 1.11 -15.78 -6.24
CA ARG A 99 1.77 -16.25 -7.46
C ARG A 99 1.93 -17.78 -7.49
N LYS A 100 2.36 -18.38 -6.38
CA LYS A 100 2.52 -19.84 -6.26
C LYS A 100 1.18 -20.59 -6.32
N ALA A 101 0.13 -19.99 -5.78
CA ALA A 101 -1.21 -20.55 -5.71
C ALA A 101 -1.96 -20.35 -7.04
N GLY A 102 -2.14 -19.12 -7.50
CA GLY A 102 -3.01 -18.78 -8.62
C GLY A 102 -2.46 -19.08 -10.02
N GLY A 103 -1.22 -19.57 -10.15
CA GLY A 103 -0.57 -19.81 -11.45
C GLY A 103 -0.37 -18.54 -12.30
N ARG A 104 -0.70 -17.35 -11.77
CA ARG A 104 -0.48 -16.06 -12.43
C ARG A 104 1.00 -15.70 -12.31
N ASN A 105 1.67 -15.50 -13.44
CA ASN A 105 3.07 -15.05 -13.46
C ASN A 105 3.20 -13.52 -13.35
N GLU A 106 2.10 -12.79 -13.54
CA GLU A 106 2.06 -11.34 -13.54
C GLU A 106 1.78 -10.79 -12.13
N PRO A 107 2.30 -9.60 -11.80
CA PRO A 107 1.99 -8.90 -10.56
C PRO A 107 0.50 -8.52 -10.50
N LEU A 108 -0.03 -8.39 -9.28
CA LEU A 108 -1.40 -7.92 -9.08
C LEU A 108 -1.50 -6.44 -9.44
N ILE A 109 -2.35 -6.11 -10.40
CA ILE A 109 -2.59 -4.72 -10.80
C ILE A 109 -4.01 -4.28 -10.43
N GLY A 110 -4.22 -2.95 -10.35
CA GLY A 110 -5.54 -2.40 -10.09
C GLY A 110 -6.58 -2.92 -11.09
N GLY A 111 -7.71 -3.39 -10.58
CA GLY A 111 -8.79 -4.01 -11.36
C GLY A 111 -8.72 -5.53 -11.43
N ASP A 112 -7.63 -6.16 -11.00
CA ASP A 112 -7.54 -7.61 -10.95
C ASP A 112 -8.58 -8.20 -9.99
N ARG A 113 -9.36 -9.16 -10.49
CA ARG A 113 -10.34 -9.89 -9.69
C ARG A 113 -9.67 -11.03 -8.93
N ILE A 114 -10.03 -11.13 -7.66
CA ILE A 114 -9.56 -12.14 -6.72
C ILE A 114 -10.77 -12.73 -5.99
N THR A 115 -10.84 -14.06 -5.91
CA THR A 115 -11.88 -14.75 -5.12
C THR A 115 -11.28 -15.62 -4.03
N SER A 116 -11.93 -15.67 -2.87
CA SER A 116 -11.49 -16.52 -1.76
C SER A 116 -11.52 -18.01 -2.13
N GLY A 117 -12.44 -18.41 -3.01
CA GLY A 117 -12.59 -19.78 -3.49
C GLY A 117 -11.40 -20.25 -4.33
N GLU A 118 -10.96 -19.44 -5.29
CA GLU A 118 -9.78 -19.73 -6.11
C GLU A 118 -8.53 -19.86 -5.24
N ILE A 119 -8.31 -18.93 -4.31
CA ILE A 119 -7.17 -18.99 -3.39
C ILE A 119 -7.21 -20.28 -2.55
N LEU A 120 -8.38 -20.63 -2.01
CA LEU A 120 -8.54 -21.83 -1.18
C LEU A 120 -8.18 -23.10 -1.95
N VAL A 121 -8.76 -23.27 -3.15
CA VAL A 121 -8.50 -24.43 -4.01
C VAL A 121 -7.02 -24.59 -4.30
N GLU A 122 -6.33 -23.49 -4.61
CA GLU A 122 -4.90 -23.53 -4.94
C GLU A 122 -4.00 -23.77 -3.72
N VAL A 123 -4.32 -23.17 -2.57
CA VAL A 123 -3.59 -23.41 -1.33
C VAL A 123 -3.73 -24.87 -0.88
N GLU A 124 -4.91 -25.46 -1.03
CA GLU A 124 -5.17 -26.86 -0.64
C GLU A 124 -4.34 -27.88 -1.45
N LYS A 125 -3.93 -27.55 -2.68
CA LYS A 125 -3.10 -28.42 -3.52
C LYS A 125 -1.65 -28.57 -3.03
N SER A 126 -1.15 -27.68 -2.17
CA SER A 126 0.26 -27.66 -1.78
C SER A 126 0.47 -27.45 -0.29
N LYS A 127 1.02 -28.48 0.39
CA LYS A 127 1.44 -28.38 1.79
C LYS A 127 2.48 -27.28 2.03
N HIS A 128 3.32 -26.99 1.04
CA HIS A 128 4.29 -25.90 1.13
C HIS A 128 3.59 -24.53 1.16
N VAL A 129 2.59 -24.33 0.30
CA VAL A 129 1.79 -23.10 0.26
C VAL A 129 0.98 -22.94 1.55
N GLN A 130 0.39 -24.03 2.08
CA GLN A 130 -0.30 -24.01 3.38
C GLN A 130 0.61 -23.60 4.54
N LYS A 131 1.85 -24.11 4.55
CA LYS A 131 2.84 -23.71 5.57
C LYS A 131 3.15 -22.21 5.49
N GLY A 132 3.39 -21.69 4.29
CA GLY A 132 3.65 -20.26 4.10
C GLY A 132 2.45 -19.38 4.46
N LEU A 133 1.22 -19.82 4.15
CA LEU A 133 0.00 -19.12 4.59
C LEU A 133 -0.13 -19.09 6.12
N LYS A 134 0.19 -20.20 6.80
CA LYS A 134 0.20 -20.26 8.26
C LYS A 134 1.22 -19.30 8.87
N GLU A 135 2.41 -19.22 8.30
CA GLU A 135 3.46 -18.28 8.70
C GLU A 135 3.01 -16.83 8.49
N LEU A 136 2.44 -16.51 7.32
CA LEU A 136 1.87 -15.20 7.04
C LEU A 136 0.76 -14.83 8.03
N SER A 137 -0.20 -15.73 8.28
CA SER A 137 -1.26 -15.50 9.26
C SER A 137 -0.71 -15.20 10.65
N ALA A 138 0.34 -15.91 11.08
CA ALA A 138 1.00 -15.67 12.35
C ALA A 138 1.68 -14.29 12.40
N LYS A 139 2.35 -13.85 11.33
CA LYS A 139 2.93 -12.49 11.21
C LYS A 139 1.87 -11.40 11.32
N LEU A 140 0.65 -11.66 10.86
CA LEU A 140 -0.49 -10.75 11.00
C LEU A 140 -1.12 -10.76 12.42
N GLY A 141 -0.55 -11.50 13.37
CA GLY A 141 -1.10 -11.68 14.71
C GLY A 141 -2.37 -12.52 14.76
N LYS A 142 -2.70 -13.25 13.68
CA LYS A 142 -3.88 -14.10 13.59
C LYS A 142 -3.50 -15.58 13.80
N THR A 143 -4.10 -16.22 14.79
CA THR A 143 -3.89 -17.64 15.13
C THR A 143 -5.01 -18.55 14.62
N ALA A 144 -5.46 -18.30 13.39
CA ALA A 144 -6.52 -19.08 12.76
C ALA A 144 -6.10 -20.55 12.55
N SER A 145 -6.99 -21.48 12.92
CA SER A 145 -6.73 -22.93 12.87
C SER A 145 -6.99 -23.56 11.51
N THR A 146 -7.87 -22.98 10.69
CA THR A 146 -8.22 -23.50 9.36
C THR A 146 -7.60 -22.68 8.24
N VAL A 147 -7.32 -23.32 7.10
CA VAL A 147 -6.80 -22.64 5.89
C VAL A 147 -7.74 -21.52 5.44
N LYS A 148 -9.05 -21.77 5.47
CA LYS A 148 -10.08 -20.80 5.13
C LYS A 148 -10.03 -19.55 6.02
N ASP A 149 -9.90 -19.74 7.32
CA ASP A 149 -9.84 -18.62 8.27
C ASP A 149 -8.53 -17.83 8.14
N GLN A 150 -7.42 -18.50 7.80
CA GLN A 150 -6.15 -17.85 7.49
C GLN A 150 -6.26 -16.97 6.23
N ILE A 151 -6.86 -17.50 5.15
CA ILE A 151 -7.11 -16.73 3.91
C ILE A 151 -7.98 -15.51 4.20
N ASN A 152 -9.10 -15.70 4.90
CA ASN A 152 -9.97 -14.59 5.30
C ASN A 152 -9.22 -13.57 6.15
N GLY A 153 -8.34 -14.05 7.03
CA GLY A 153 -7.48 -13.22 7.85
C GLY A 153 -6.60 -12.28 7.04
N VAL A 154 -5.95 -12.81 5.99
CA VAL A 154 -5.09 -12.05 5.08
C VAL A 154 -5.91 -11.11 4.19
N ILE A 155 -7.04 -11.57 3.64
CA ILE A 155 -7.91 -10.74 2.81
C ILE A 155 -8.42 -9.52 3.61
N GLN A 156 -8.86 -9.72 4.85
CA GLN A 156 -9.28 -8.62 5.72
C GLN A 156 -8.14 -7.62 5.96
N PHE A 157 -6.91 -8.11 6.14
CA PHE A 157 -5.72 -7.25 6.28
C PHE A 157 -5.49 -6.40 5.03
N LEU A 158 -5.64 -6.99 3.83
CA LEU A 158 -5.49 -6.29 2.55
C LEU A 158 -6.61 -5.27 2.33
N VAL A 159 -7.86 -5.60 2.69
CA VAL A 159 -9.00 -4.67 2.60
C VAL A 159 -8.84 -3.50 3.56
N GLN A 160 -8.45 -3.76 4.82
CA GLN A 160 -8.20 -2.71 5.81
C GLN A 160 -7.08 -1.74 5.41
N ARG A 161 -6.14 -2.20 4.57
CA ARG A 161 -5.05 -1.41 4.02
C ARG A 161 -5.34 -0.91 2.60
N GLU A 162 -6.57 -1.06 2.11
CA GLU A 162 -7.02 -0.58 0.81
C GLU A 162 -6.24 -1.17 -0.38
N TYR A 163 -5.62 -2.34 -0.23
CA TYR A 163 -5.04 -3.11 -1.35
C TYR A 163 -6.10 -3.89 -2.12
N LEU A 164 -7.19 -4.23 -1.44
CA LEU A 164 -8.36 -4.89 -2.01
C LEU A 164 -9.62 -4.12 -1.62
N VAL A 165 -10.61 -4.13 -2.51
CA VAL A 165 -11.96 -3.66 -2.23
C VAL A 165 -12.95 -4.83 -2.45
N PRO A 166 -13.85 -5.13 -1.51
CA PRO A 166 -14.86 -6.16 -1.71
C PRO A 166 -15.82 -5.77 -2.83
N VAL A 167 -16.21 -6.74 -3.66
CA VAL A 167 -17.19 -6.57 -4.73
C VAL A 167 -18.37 -7.51 -4.50
N GLY A 168 -19.57 -6.99 -4.73
CA GLY A 168 -20.81 -7.71 -4.50
C GLY A 168 -21.21 -7.77 -3.02
N VAL A 169 -22.23 -8.59 -2.73
CA VAL A 169 -22.95 -8.56 -1.44
C VAL A 169 -22.41 -9.59 -0.43
N VAL A 170 -21.68 -10.61 -0.91
CA VAL A 170 -21.35 -11.82 -0.13
C VAL A 170 -19.91 -11.81 0.40
N GLY A 171 -19.09 -10.82 0.02
CA GLY A 171 -17.72 -10.65 0.55
C GLY A 171 -16.75 -11.79 0.17
N THR A 172 -16.99 -12.46 -0.95
CA THR A 172 -16.15 -13.56 -1.45
C THR A 172 -15.30 -13.18 -2.67
N GLU A 173 -15.55 -12.00 -3.21
CA GLU A 173 -14.90 -11.47 -4.40
C GLU A 173 -14.35 -10.08 -4.11
N PHE A 174 -13.19 -9.78 -4.68
CA PHE A 174 -12.44 -8.57 -4.41
C PHE A 174 -11.81 -8.06 -5.71
N LEU A 175 -11.64 -6.75 -5.80
CA LEU A 175 -10.80 -6.12 -6.80
C LEU A 175 -9.53 -5.60 -6.14
N ALA A 176 -8.40 -5.80 -6.81
CA ALA A 176 -7.17 -5.10 -6.51
C ALA A 176 -7.33 -3.60 -6.80
N THR A 177 -6.78 -2.75 -5.92
CA THR A 177 -6.80 -1.30 -6.09
C THR A 177 -5.49 -0.81 -6.71
N SER A 178 -5.43 0.48 -7.03
CA SER A 178 -4.22 1.14 -7.52
C SER A 178 -3.13 1.27 -6.44
N ARG A 179 -3.44 0.94 -5.18
CA ARG A 179 -2.45 0.95 -4.08
C ARG A 179 -1.30 -0.01 -4.34
N TRP A 180 -1.52 -1.09 -5.09
CA TRP A 180 -0.45 -1.99 -5.51
C TRP A 180 0.65 -1.28 -6.31
N SER A 181 0.29 -0.28 -7.13
CA SER A 181 1.28 0.50 -7.88
C SER A 181 2.19 1.34 -6.98
N ILE A 182 1.64 1.92 -5.91
CA ILE A 182 2.43 2.63 -4.89
C ILE A 182 3.39 1.64 -4.22
N PHE A 183 2.88 0.47 -3.82
CA PHE A 183 3.70 -0.55 -3.18
C PHE A 183 4.86 -1.03 -4.06
N TYR A 184 4.64 -1.20 -5.36
CA TYR A 184 5.69 -1.61 -6.28
C TYR A 184 6.76 -0.54 -6.45
N ASP A 185 6.36 0.73 -6.57
CA ASP A 185 7.27 1.87 -6.64
C ASP A 185 8.10 2.00 -5.34
N GLU A 186 7.46 1.90 -4.18
CA GLU A 186 8.15 1.88 -2.88
C GLU A 186 9.10 0.68 -2.74
N ALA A 187 8.69 -0.50 -3.20
CA ALA A 187 9.51 -1.71 -3.12
C ALA A 187 10.71 -1.67 -4.07
N GLU A 188 10.54 -1.09 -5.26
CA GLU A 188 11.62 -0.83 -6.22
C GLU A 188 12.61 0.18 -5.66
N TYR A 189 12.12 1.32 -5.16
CA TYR A 189 12.95 2.32 -4.48
C TYR A 189 13.75 1.70 -3.32
N LEU A 190 13.10 0.89 -2.47
CA LEU A 190 13.78 0.17 -1.40
C LEU A 190 14.81 -0.83 -1.91
N ALA A 191 14.54 -1.55 -2.99
CA ALA A 191 15.49 -2.50 -3.55
C ALA A 191 16.73 -1.80 -4.12
N GLU A 192 16.54 -0.65 -4.77
CA GLU A 192 17.62 0.18 -5.32
C GLU A 192 18.46 0.82 -4.21
N HIS A 193 17.83 1.27 -3.13
CA HIS A 193 18.49 2.06 -2.09
C HIS A 193 18.92 1.23 -0.86
N ASN A 194 18.31 0.06 -0.58
CA ASN A 194 18.83 -0.89 0.42
C ASN A 194 20.03 -1.70 -0.10
N ALA A 195 20.33 -1.63 -1.40
CA ALA A 195 21.61 -2.05 -1.95
C ALA A 195 22.75 -1.07 -1.57
N ILE A 196 22.42 0.08 -0.98
CA ILE A 196 23.36 1.00 -0.34
C ILE A 196 23.32 0.69 1.15
N ASP A 197 24.35 -0.02 1.59
CA ASP A 197 24.54 -0.48 2.95
C ASP A 197 24.52 0.70 3.94
N ILE A 198 23.40 0.88 4.65
CA ILE A 198 23.25 1.90 5.71
C ILE A 198 24.12 1.56 6.94
N THR A 199 24.90 0.47 6.90
CA THR A 199 25.94 0.16 7.89
C THR A 199 27.29 0.81 7.60
N GLN A 200 27.45 1.57 6.51
CA GLN A 200 28.55 2.53 6.40
C GLN A 200 28.20 3.83 7.16
N THR A 201 28.05 3.72 8.48
CA THR A 201 28.72 4.71 9.32
C THR A 201 30.20 4.55 9.02
N ASP A 202 30.75 5.46 8.22
CA ASP A 202 32.19 5.63 8.15
C ASP A 202 32.68 5.84 9.58
N ASP A 203 33.24 4.80 10.18
CA ASP A 203 34.31 4.90 11.14
C ASP A 203 35.44 5.67 10.45
N VAL A 204 35.34 7.00 10.44
CA VAL A 204 36.52 7.83 10.27
C VAL A 204 37.26 7.73 11.60
N GLU A 205 38.01 6.64 11.73
CA GLU A 205 39.15 6.56 12.64
C GLU A 205 39.90 7.89 12.54
N GLN A 206 39.95 8.62 13.65
CA GLN A 206 40.94 9.66 13.85
C GLN A 206 42.33 9.00 13.86
N GLY A 207 42.85 8.75 12.67
CA GLY A 207 44.25 8.43 12.40
C GLY A 207 45.08 9.70 12.58
N LYS A 208 45.84 9.71 13.67
CA LYS A 208 46.82 10.73 14.04
C LYS A 208 47.97 10.88 13.02
N LEU A 209 48.48 12.13 12.96
CA LEU A 209 49.85 12.59 12.67
C LEU A 209 50.27 12.76 11.19
N LEU A 210 50.47 14.02 10.78
CA LEU A 210 51.73 14.78 10.94
C LEU A 210 51.43 16.26 11.17
#